data_AF-A0A6A9T0S8-F1
#
_entry.id   AF-A0A6A9T0S8-F1
#
_cell.length_a   1.000
_cell.length_b   1.000
_cell.length_c   1.000
_cell.angle_alpha   90.00
_cell.angle_beta   90.00
_cell.angle_gamma   90.00
#
_symmetry.space_group_name_H-M   'P 1'
#
loop_
_entity.id
_entity.type
_entity.pdbx_description
1 polymer ?
#
loop_
_entity_poly.entity_id
_entity_poly.type
_entity_poly.pdbx_seq_one_letter_code
_entity_poly.pdbx_strand_id
1 'polypeptide(L)'
;MSLHASAERFRPVSVPVSLFALVVAALLFVPPLVLGEATFRTYAIATAVFILAVSSVFPYAVVVAVGTLPLLYLGLGTFASPTTLPAADEPLSTTAAIRHVVAGVAYVLAAAVVGALGFGADFAVSRGSSPSLMPSLLIVGGVVVASAFVGLQLWRYDGEGTFDWRTVATTVVLGGLLAFSPSVALWVFEGAPV
;
A
#
# COMPACT_ATOMS: atom_id res chain seq x y z
N MET A 1 -17.76 25.71 4.90
CA MET A 1 -16.71 25.11 5.75
C MET A 1 -15.36 25.43 5.12
N SER A 2 -14.38 25.89 5.89
CA SER A 2 -13.04 26.13 5.34
C SER A 2 -12.40 24.80 4.95
N LEU A 3 -11.66 24.77 3.83
CA LEU A 3 -10.97 23.57 3.35
C LEU A 3 -10.05 22.96 4.43
N HIS A 4 -9.49 23.80 5.28
CA HIS A 4 -8.65 23.40 6.40
C HIS A 4 -9.42 22.60 7.46
N ALA A 5 -10.64 23.02 7.84
CA ALA A 5 -11.46 22.29 8.80
C ALA A 5 -11.90 20.91 8.27
N SER A 6 -12.15 20.80 6.97
CA SER A 6 -12.44 19.51 6.32
C SER A 6 -11.21 18.60 6.29
N ALA A 7 -10.02 19.15 6.02
CA ALA A 7 -8.77 18.40 6.02
C ALA A 7 -8.46 17.84 7.43
N GLU A 8 -8.56 18.65 8.48
CA GLU A 8 -8.33 18.17 9.85
C GLU A 8 -9.33 17.07 10.25
N ARG A 9 -10.60 17.18 9.82
CA ARG A 9 -11.59 16.11 10.04
C ARG A 9 -11.23 14.81 9.31
N PHE A 10 -10.59 14.90 8.13
CA PHE A 10 -10.19 13.75 7.33
C PHE A 10 -8.91 13.08 7.84
N ARG A 11 -8.03 13.84 8.49
CA ARG A 11 -6.70 13.42 8.96
C ARG A 11 -6.68 12.03 9.62
N PRO A 12 -7.59 11.67 10.56
CA PRO A 12 -7.54 10.38 11.25
C PRO A 12 -7.84 9.16 10.35
N VAL A 13 -8.55 9.36 9.24
CA VAL A 13 -8.95 8.30 8.30
C VAL A 13 -8.27 8.44 6.94
N SER A 14 -7.32 9.36 6.83
CA SER A 14 -6.74 9.78 5.56
C SER A 14 -6.03 8.66 4.81
N VAL A 15 -5.17 7.90 5.49
CA VAL A 15 -4.45 6.76 4.91
C VAL A 15 -5.42 5.67 4.39
N PRO A 16 -6.30 5.07 5.21
CA PRO A 16 -7.14 3.97 4.73
C PRO A 16 -8.07 4.42 3.60
N VAL A 17 -8.65 5.63 3.67
CA VAL A 17 -9.53 6.13 2.60
C VAL A 17 -8.76 6.39 1.32
N SER A 18 -7.57 6.99 1.40
CA SER A 18 -6.78 7.31 0.21
C SER A 18 -6.24 6.06 -0.48
N LEU A 19 -5.77 5.07 0.29
CA LEU A 19 -5.30 3.81 -0.30
C LEU A 19 -6.46 3.00 -0.91
N PHE A 20 -7.62 2.99 -0.25
CA PHE A 20 -8.82 2.40 -0.84
C PHE A 20 -9.21 3.11 -2.14
N ALA A 21 -9.21 4.45 -2.16
CA ALA A 21 -9.50 5.23 -3.36
C ALA A 21 -8.50 4.94 -4.49
N LEU A 22 -7.21 4.76 -4.18
CA LEU A 22 -6.20 4.36 -5.17
C LEU A 22 -6.49 2.98 -5.77
N VAL A 23 -6.85 2.00 -4.95
CA VAL A 23 -7.21 0.65 -5.43
C VAL A 23 -8.45 0.70 -6.32
N VAL A 24 -9.50 1.43 -5.90
CA VAL A 24 -10.72 1.59 -6.69
C VAL A 24 -10.43 2.31 -8.00
N ALA A 25 -9.68 3.41 -7.97
CA ALA A 25 -9.28 4.12 -9.18
C ALA A 25 -8.46 3.22 -10.11
N ALA A 26 -7.51 2.45 -9.59
CA ALA A 26 -6.74 1.52 -10.40
C ALA A 26 -7.64 0.47 -11.06
N LEU A 27 -8.55 -0.15 -10.32
CA LEU A 27 -9.48 -1.16 -10.84
C LEU A 27 -10.45 -0.61 -11.89
N LEU A 28 -10.91 0.63 -11.72
CA LEU A 28 -11.87 1.26 -12.64
C LEU A 28 -11.22 1.80 -13.91
N PHE A 29 -10.02 2.39 -13.80
CA PHE A 29 -9.42 3.14 -14.89
C PHE A 29 -8.30 2.39 -15.60
N VAL A 30 -7.46 1.62 -14.90
CA VAL A 30 -6.32 0.94 -15.55
C VAL A 30 -6.78 -0.08 -16.60
N PRO A 31 -7.71 -1.00 -16.32
CA PRO A 31 -8.09 -2.02 -17.31
C PRO A 31 -8.71 -1.44 -18.59
N PRO A 32 -9.67 -0.47 -18.53
CA PRO A 32 -10.20 0.14 -19.75
C PRO A 32 -9.17 0.98 -20.52
N LEU A 33 -8.28 1.69 -19.82
CA LEU A 33 -7.22 2.48 -20.48
C LEU A 33 -6.25 1.59 -21.24
N VAL A 34 -5.97 0.39 -20.71
CA VAL A 34 -5.06 -0.58 -21.32
C VAL A 34 -5.71 -1.35 -22.47
N LEU A 35 -6.95 -1.81 -22.27
CA LEU A 35 -7.65 -2.65 -23.25
C LEU A 35 -8.45 -1.84 -24.27
N GLY A 36 -8.53 -0.51 -24.11
CA GLY A 36 -9.25 0.40 -25.01
C GLY A 36 -10.76 0.41 -24.85
N GLU A 37 -11.33 -0.51 -24.06
CA GLU A 37 -12.78 -0.66 -23.91
C GLU A 37 -13.21 -1.00 -22.47
N ALA A 38 -14.28 -0.35 -22.00
CA ALA A 38 -14.89 -0.61 -20.70
C ALA A 38 -15.99 -1.68 -20.79
N THR A 39 -15.61 -2.92 -21.09
CA THR A 39 -16.55 -4.06 -21.23
C THR A 39 -16.58 -4.95 -19.99
N PHE A 40 -17.60 -5.81 -19.89
CA PHE A 40 -17.65 -6.86 -18.86
C PHE A 40 -16.39 -7.73 -18.87
N ARG A 41 -15.87 -8.09 -20.05
CA ARG A 41 -14.66 -8.89 -20.20
C ARG A 41 -13.44 -8.19 -19.60
N THR A 42 -13.29 -6.88 -19.83
CA THR A 42 -12.21 -6.06 -19.24
C THR A 42 -12.22 -6.15 -17.72
N TYR A 43 -13.38 -5.95 -17.10
CA TYR A 43 -13.50 -6.01 -15.64
C TYR A 43 -13.40 -7.43 -15.07
N ALA A 44 -13.82 -8.45 -15.81
CA ALA A 44 -13.63 -9.85 -15.41
C ALA A 44 -12.13 -10.22 -15.34
N ILE A 45 -11.35 -9.78 -16.34
CA ILE A 45 -9.88 -9.97 -16.33
C ILE A 45 -9.26 -9.20 -15.16
N ALA A 46 -9.63 -7.94 -14.96
CA ALA A 46 -9.12 -7.14 -13.85
C ALA A 46 -9.44 -7.77 -12.48
N THR A 47 -10.65 -8.33 -12.33
CA THR A 47 -11.07 -9.04 -11.12
C THR A 47 -10.25 -10.31 -10.90
N ALA A 48 -9.95 -11.06 -11.97
CA ALA A 48 -9.09 -12.23 -11.87
C ALA A 48 -7.67 -11.84 -11.43
N VAL A 49 -7.09 -10.78 -12.00
CA VAL A 49 -5.78 -10.23 -11.60
C VAL A 49 -5.80 -9.78 -10.14
N PHE A 50 -6.87 -9.10 -9.71
CA PHE A 50 -7.05 -8.68 -8.33
C PHE A 50 -7.05 -9.87 -7.35
N ILE A 51 -7.89 -10.88 -7.60
CA ILE A 51 -7.98 -12.08 -6.74
C ILE A 51 -6.62 -12.76 -6.67
N LEU A 52 -5.96 -12.89 -7.81
CA LEU A 52 -4.68 -13.56 -7.93
C LEU A 52 -3.58 -12.81 -7.16
N ALA A 53 -3.49 -11.48 -7.33
CA ALA A 53 -2.53 -10.63 -6.63
C ALA A 53 -2.75 -10.65 -5.10
N VAL A 54 -4.01 -10.59 -4.65
CA VAL A 54 -4.33 -10.67 -3.22
C VAL A 54 -3.92 -12.03 -2.66
N SER A 55 -4.27 -13.12 -3.35
CA SER A 55 -4.00 -14.48 -2.87
C SER A 55 -2.51 -14.79 -2.82
N SER A 56 -1.73 -14.33 -3.81
CA SER A 56 -0.28 -14.59 -3.86
C SER A 56 0.51 -13.76 -2.86
N VAL A 57 0.10 -12.51 -2.60
CA VAL A 57 0.83 -11.61 -1.69
C VAL A 57 0.39 -11.78 -0.23
N PHE A 58 -0.75 -12.40 0.04
CA PHE A 58 -1.26 -12.56 1.41
C PHE A 58 -0.22 -13.07 2.43
N PRO A 59 0.61 -14.11 2.13
CA PRO A 59 1.65 -14.55 3.07
C PRO A 59 2.68 -13.46 3.39
N TYR A 60 3.12 -12.72 2.36
CA TYR A 60 4.04 -11.59 2.54
C TYR A 60 3.39 -10.46 3.35
N ALA A 61 2.11 -10.17 3.10
CA ALA A 61 1.36 -9.17 3.86
C ALA A 61 1.30 -9.52 5.36
N VAL A 62 1.10 -10.80 5.70
CA VAL A 62 1.14 -11.27 7.09
C VAL A 62 2.55 -11.13 7.67
N VAL A 63 3.59 -11.55 6.95
CA VAL A 63 4.99 -11.46 7.42
C VAL A 63 5.39 -10.01 7.68
N VAL A 64 5.06 -9.09 6.76
CA VAL A 64 5.34 -7.66 6.95
C VAL A 64 4.58 -7.13 8.15
N ALA A 65 3.27 -7.33 8.21
CA ALA A 65 2.41 -6.73 9.24
C ALA A 65 2.72 -7.25 10.66
N VAL A 66 3.05 -8.53 10.79
CA VAL A 66 3.45 -9.13 12.08
C VAL A 66 4.91 -8.84 12.39
N GLY A 67 5.79 -8.92 11.40
CA GLY A 67 7.23 -8.66 11.54
C GLY A 67 7.56 -7.23 11.94
N THR A 68 6.66 -6.27 11.70
CA THR A 68 6.80 -4.88 12.12
C THR A 68 6.22 -4.58 13.50
N LEU A 69 5.62 -5.56 14.20
CA LEU A 69 5.16 -5.37 15.58
C LEU A 69 6.25 -4.89 16.56
N PRO A 70 7.52 -5.31 16.46
CA PRO A 70 8.58 -4.74 17.28
C PRO A 70 8.72 -3.22 17.12
N LEU A 71 8.49 -2.68 15.91
CA LEU A 71 8.54 -1.22 15.67
C LEU A 71 7.40 -0.48 16.37
N LEU A 72 6.20 -1.10 16.42
CA LEU A 72 5.07 -0.59 17.19
C LEU A 72 5.34 -0.66 18.69
N TYR A 73 5.87 -1.79 19.17
CA TYR A 73 6.19 -2.01 20.58
C TYR A 73 7.22 -0.99 21.10
N LEU A 74 8.21 -0.65 20.28
CA LEU A 74 9.24 0.35 20.58
C LEU A 74 8.74 1.80 20.39
N GLY A 75 7.48 2.02 20.01
CA GLY A 75 6.94 3.37 19.76
C GLY A 75 7.53 4.06 18.53
N LEU A 76 8.20 3.33 17.63
CA LEU A 76 8.93 3.91 16.50
C LEU A 76 8.05 4.16 15.28
N GLY A 77 7.02 3.37 15.07
CA GLY A 77 6.15 3.53 13.92
C GLY A 77 4.99 2.54 13.87
N THR A 78 3.96 2.88 13.11
CA THR A 78 2.77 2.04 12.97
C THR A 78 2.11 2.19 11.60
N PHE A 79 1.57 1.10 11.07
CA PHE A 79 0.66 1.15 9.91
C PHE A 79 -0.71 1.74 10.26
N ALA A 80 -1.09 1.77 11.55
CA ALA A 80 -2.38 2.28 11.97
C ALA A 80 -2.34 3.81 12.18
N SER A 81 -2.92 4.31 13.26
CA SER A 81 -2.89 5.73 13.60
C SER A 81 -1.68 6.06 14.48
N PRO A 82 -1.04 7.23 14.35
CA PRO A 82 -0.05 7.72 15.32
C PRO A 82 -0.52 7.59 16.77
N THR A 83 -1.81 7.85 17.03
CA THR A 83 -2.46 7.71 18.34
C THR A 83 -2.47 6.29 18.91
N THR A 84 -2.03 5.28 18.15
CA THR A 84 -1.87 3.90 18.63
C THR A 84 -0.45 3.59 19.13
N LEU A 85 0.50 4.52 18.98
CA LEU A 85 1.83 4.35 19.55
C LEU A 85 1.76 4.44 21.08
N PRO A 86 2.40 3.50 21.81
CA PRO A 86 2.50 3.60 23.27
C PRO A 86 3.37 4.80 23.67
N ALA A 87 3.02 5.45 24.78
CA ALA A 87 3.92 6.38 25.45
C ALA A 87 5.11 5.62 26.07
N ALA A 88 6.20 6.34 26.41
CA ALA A 88 7.48 5.74 26.84
C ALA A 88 7.37 4.75 28.01
N ASP A 89 6.31 4.86 28.83
CA ASP A 89 6.08 4.03 30.01
C ASP A 89 4.77 3.21 29.95
N GLU A 90 4.06 3.23 28.82
CA GLU A 90 2.80 2.49 28.66
C GLU A 90 2.99 1.13 27.98
N PRO A 91 2.37 0.05 28.50
CA PRO A 91 2.39 -1.24 27.84
C PRO A 91 1.59 -1.19 26.53
N LEU A 92 2.08 -1.92 25.52
CA LEU A 92 1.40 -2.01 24.23
C LEU A 92 -0.01 -2.61 24.38
N SER A 93 -1.02 -1.86 23.93
CA SER A 93 -2.39 -2.34 23.87
C SER A 93 -2.55 -3.44 22.80
N THR A 94 -3.20 -4.55 23.14
CA THR A 94 -3.61 -5.59 22.19
C THR A 94 -4.43 -5.01 21.03
N THR A 95 -5.25 -4.00 21.31
CA THR A 95 -6.05 -3.33 20.27
C THR A 95 -5.17 -2.55 19.29
N ALA A 96 -4.10 -1.91 19.77
CA ALA A 96 -3.14 -1.23 18.93
C ALA A 96 -2.39 -2.22 18.02
N ALA A 97 -1.97 -3.36 18.57
CA ALA A 97 -1.33 -4.43 17.80
C ALA A 97 -2.25 -4.97 16.70
N ILE A 98 -3.52 -5.26 17.01
CA ILE A 98 -4.50 -5.73 16.02
C ILE A 98 -4.69 -4.69 14.91
N ARG A 99 -4.88 -3.41 15.27
CA ARG A 99 -5.05 -2.34 14.28
C ARG A 99 -3.82 -2.19 13.38
N HIS A 100 -2.62 -2.29 13.94
CA HIS A 100 -1.38 -2.27 13.18
C HIS A 100 -1.31 -3.42 12.18
N VAL A 101 -1.58 -4.65 12.62
CA VAL A 101 -1.51 -5.83 11.76
C VAL A 101 -2.55 -5.75 10.65
N VAL A 102 -3.80 -5.41 10.98
CA VAL A 102 -4.88 -5.30 9.99
C VAL A 102 -4.59 -4.20 8.97
N ALA A 103 -4.11 -3.03 9.41
CA ALA A 103 -3.72 -1.95 8.52
C ALA A 103 -2.54 -2.36 7.63
N GLY A 104 -1.50 -2.98 8.21
CA GLY A 104 -0.33 -3.47 7.48
C GLY A 104 -0.71 -4.47 6.39
N VAL A 105 -1.53 -5.47 6.71
CA VAL A 105 -2.02 -6.45 5.73
C VAL A 105 -2.79 -5.73 4.62
N ALA A 106 -3.75 -4.89 4.98
CA ALA A 106 -4.58 -4.18 4.00
C ALA A 106 -3.73 -3.30 3.05
N TYR A 107 -2.72 -2.61 3.57
CA TYR A 107 -1.91 -1.68 2.78
C TYR A 107 -0.90 -2.41 1.89
N VAL A 108 -0.34 -3.53 2.35
CA VAL A 108 0.49 -4.40 1.51
C VAL A 108 -0.34 -4.95 0.35
N LEU A 109 -1.55 -5.44 0.63
CA LEU A 109 -2.44 -5.95 -0.42
C LEU A 109 -2.85 -4.84 -1.40
N ALA A 110 -3.14 -3.63 -0.92
CA ALA A 110 -3.44 -2.48 -1.76
C ALA A 110 -2.28 -2.15 -2.71
N ALA A 111 -1.05 -2.08 -2.18
CA ALA A 111 0.15 -1.84 -2.98
C ALA A 111 0.36 -2.92 -4.05
N ALA A 112 0.20 -4.19 -3.68
CA ALA A 112 0.31 -5.31 -4.60
C ALA A 112 -0.74 -5.28 -5.71
N VAL A 113 -2.00 -4.97 -5.39
CA VAL A 113 -3.08 -4.85 -6.38
C VAL A 113 -2.80 -3.73 -7.38
N VAL A 114 -2.44 -2.54 -6.89
CA VAL A 114 -2.14 -1.39 -7.77
C VAL A 114 -0.93 -1.70 -8.65
N GLY A 115 0.12 -2.31 -8.10
CA GLY A 115 1.28 -2.75 -8.87
C GLY A 115 0.96 -3.85 -9.89
N ALA A 116 0.16 -4.85 -9.54
CA ALA A 116 -0.22 -5.94 -10.46
C ALA A 116 -1.07 -5.45 -11.63
N LEU A 117 -1.98 -4.50 -11.39
CA LEU A 117 -2.74 -3.84 -12.46
C LEU A 117 -1.84 -3.01 -13.37
N GLY A 118 -0.86 -2.29 -12.80
CA GLY A 118 0.17 -1.58 -13.56
C GLY A 118 1.04 -2.53 -14.40
N PHE A 119 1.45 -3.67 -13.86
CA PHE A 119 2.19 -4.68 -14.60
C PHE A 119 1.38 -5.32 -15.74
N GLY A 120 0.09 -5.60 -15.49
CA GLY A 120 -0.83 -6.04 -16.54
C GLY A 120 -0.91 -5.02 -17.69
N ALA A 121 -0.86 -3.72 -17.36
CA ALA A 121 -0.79 -2.64 -18.33
C ALA A 121 0.50 -2.68 -19.16
N ASP A 122 1.66 -2.77 -18.51
CA ASP A 122 2.97 -2.88 -19.16
C ASP A 122 3.00 -4.04 -20.16
N PHE A 123 2.53 -5.21 -19.73
CA PHE A 123 2.57 -6.42 -20.55
C PHE A 123 1.64 -6.34 -21.78
N ALA A 124 0.47 -5.72 -21.62
CA ALA A 124 -0.46 -5.51 -22.74
C ALA A 124 0.08 -4.51 -23.77
N VAL A 125 0.76 -3.44 -23.33
CA VAL A 125 1.35 -2.42 -24.21
C VAL A 125 2.64 -2.93 -24.89
N SER A 126 3.47 -3.68 -24.16
CA SER A 126 4.77 -4.18 -24.65
C SER A 126 4.65 -5.26 -25.73
N ARG A 127 3.48 -5.94 -25.85
CA ARG A 127 3.23 -6.86 -26.97
C ARG A 127 3.24 -6.18 -28.35
N GLY A 128 3.23 -4.85 -28.42
CA GLY A 128 3.25 -4.07 -29.67
C GLY A 128 4.50 -3.23 -29.93
N SER A 129 5.46 -3.11 -29.01
CA SER A 129 6.62 -2.20 -29.18
C SER A 129 7.86 -2.63 -28.38
N SER A 130 9.05 -2.27 -28.88
CA SER A 130 10.38 -2.59 -28.33
C SER A 130 10.53 -2.24 -26.85
N PRO A 131 11.43 -2.93 -26.09
CA PRO A 131 11.54 -2.77 -24.64
C PRO A 131 11.76 -1.31 -24.26
N SER A 132 10.84 -0.77 -23.45
CA SER A 132 10.86 0.63 -23.04
C SER A 132 11.80 0.84 -21.85
N LEU A 133 12.45 2.01 -21.81
CA LEU A 133 13.27 2.48 -20.69
C LEU A 133 12.43 2.96 -19.48
N MET A 134 11.09 2.85 -19.53
CA MET A 134 10.26 3.19 -18.37
C MET A 134 10.50 2.19 -17.24
N PRO A 135 10.61 2.66 -15.97
CA PRO A 135 10.51 1.78 -14.83
C PRO A 135 9.22 0.97 -14.95
N SER A 136 9.28 -0.35 -14.71
CA SER A 136 8.07 -1.17 -14.78
C SER A 136 6.97 -0.53 -13.93
N LEU A 137 5.79 -0.35 -14.52
CA LEU A 137 4.58 0.14 -13.86
C LEU A 137 4.22 -0.70 -12.62
N LEU A 138 4.75 -1.92 -12.52
CA LEU A 138 4.74 -2.71 -11.31
C LEU A 138 5.38 -1.97 -10.11
N ILE A 139 6.60 -1.49 -10.29
CA ILE A 139 7.36 -0.76 -9.26
C ILE A 139 6.70 0.60 -9.03
N VAL A 140 6.22 1.24 -10.10
CA VAL A 140 5.52 2.53 -9.99
C VAL A 140 4.26 2.40 -9.14
N GLY A 141 3.45 1.35 -9.33
CA GLY A 141 2.24 1.13 -8.53
C GLY A 141 2.54 0.96 -7.03
N GLY A 142 3.55 0.15 -6.70
CA GLY A 142 4.01 0.00 -5.30
C GLY A 142 4.54 1.31 -4.71
N VAL A 143 5.34 2.05 -5.46
CA VAL A 143 5.92 3.34 -5.04
C VAL A 143 4.83 4.41 -4.85
N VAL A 144 3.79 4.44 -5.68
CA VAL A 144 2.66 5.38 -5.54
C VAL A 144 1.92 5.13 -4.22
N VAL A 145 1.60 3.86 -3.92
CA VAL A 145 0.92 3.51 -2.66
C VAL A 145 1.81 3.80 -1.46
N ALA A 146 3.10 3.47 -1.53
CA ALA A 146 4.07 3.76 -0.48
C ALA A 146 4.21 5.27 -0.23
N SER A 147 4.28 6.07 -1.29
CA SER A 147 4.41 7.53 -1.18
C SER A 147 3.16 8.16 -0.58
N ALA A 148 1.97 7.69 -0.98
CA ALA A 148 0.70 8.11 -0.39
C ALA A 148 0.63 7.74 1.09
N PHE A 149 1.03 6.51 1.45
CA PHE A 149 1.12 6.08 2.84
C PHE A 149 2.06 6.98 3.65
N VAL A 150 3.31 7.16 3.21
CA VAL A 150 4.31 7.95 3.94
C VAL A 150 3.84 9.39 4.10
N GLY A 151 3.41 10.05 3.02
CA GLY A 151 2.99 11.45 3.08
C GLY A 151 1.80 11.67 4.01
N LEU A 152 0.77 10.83 3.91
CA LEU A 152 -0.41 10.93 4.76
C LEU A 152 -0.12 10.55 6.21
N GLN A 153 0.74 9.55 6.43
CA GLN A 153 1.09 9.13 7.79
C GLN A 153 1.95 10.20 8.49
N LEU A 154 2.93 10.79 7.80
CA LEU A 154 3.70 11.94 8.30
C LEU A 154 2.80 13.15 8.57
N TRP A 155 1.85 13.41 7.68
CA TRP A 155 0.85 14.45 7.92
C TRP A 155 0.03 14.16 9.17
N ARG A 156 -0.34 12.91 9.47
CA ARG A 156 -1.02 12.57 10.73
C ARG A 156 -0.14 12.79 11.95
N TYR A 157 1.15 12.44 11.89
CA TYR A 157 2.11 12.66 12.98
C TYR A 157 2.29 14.13 13.34
N ASP A 158 2.38 15.00 12.33
CA ASP A 158 2.47 16.46 12.51
C ASP A 158 1.27 17.03 13.29
N GLY A 159 0.06 16.51 13.06
CA GLY A 159 -1.16 16.97 13.73
C GLY A 159 -1.21 16.64 15.22
N GLU A 160 -0.47 15.63 15.63
CA GLU A 160 -0.31 15.22 17.02
C GLU A 160 0.93 15.87 17.67
N GLY A 161 1.66 16.73 16.95
CA GLY A 161 2.88 17.39 17.44
C GLY A 161 4.07 16.45 17.66
N THR A 162 4.05 15.26 17.05
CA THR A 162 5.05 14.20 17.26
C THR A 162 5.94 14.06 16.04
N PHE A 163 6.99 14.87 15.95
CA PHE A 163 7.92 14.88 14.81
C PHE A 163 9.34 14.47 15.24
N ASP A 164 9.52 13.19 15.59
CA ASP A 164 10.83 12.59 15.79
C ASP A 164 11.36 12.03 14.46
N TRP A 165 12.65 12.28 14.16
CA TRP A 165 13.30 11.78 12.95
C TRP A 165 13.26 10.25 12.87
N ARG A 166 13.26 9.56 14.02
CA ARG A 166 13.17 8.09 14.09
C ARG A 166 11.80 7.62 13.58
N THR A 167 10.74 8.34 13.90
CA THR A 167 9.40 8.07 13.40
C THR A 167 9.30 8.30 11.90
N VAL A 168 9.94 9.36 11.40
CA VAL A 168 10.03 9.62 9.95
C VAL A 168 10.75 8.47 9.25
N ALA A 169 11.95 8.12 9.72
CA ALA A 169 12.75 7.04 9.15
C ALA A 169 11.99 5.70 9.17
N THR A 170 11.34 5.37 10.28
CA THR A 170 10.55 4.15 10.42
C THR A 170 9.34 4.15 9.48
N THR A 171 8.65 5.28 9.35
CA THR A 171 7.52 5.41 8.41
C THR A 171 7.98 5.21 6.96
N VAL A 172 9.14 5.75 6.59
CA VAL A 172 9.74 5.53 5.27
C VAL A 172 10.10 4.05 5.06
N VAL A 173 10.66 3.38 6.07
CA VAL A 173 10.94 1.92 6.01
C VAL A 173 9.66 1.12 5.80
N LEU A 174 8.59 1.43 6.56
CA LEU A 174 7.28 0.80 6.39
C LEU A 174 6.75 1.04 4.97
N GLY A 175 6.86 2.26 4.44
CA GLY A 175 6.53 2.57 3.05
C GLY A 175 7.36 1.76 2.05
N GLY A 176 8.66 1.58 2.29
CA GLY A 176 9.53 0.75 1.47
C GLY A 176 9.07 -0.71 1.40
N LEU A 177 8.61 -1.29 2.52
CA LEU A 177 8.01 -2.62 2.55
C LEU A 177 6.74 -2.69 1.68
N LEU A 178 5.89 -1.66 1.73
CA LEU A 178 4.72 -1.57 0.84
C LEU A 178 5.13 -1.52 -0.64
N ALA A 179 6.14 -0.71 -0.97
CA ALA A 179 6.63 -0.55 -2.34
C ALA A 179 7.18 -1.85 -2.93
N PHE A 180 7.71 -2.74 -2.09
CA PHE A 180 8.26 -4.03 -2.52
C PHE A 180 7.19 -5.10 -2.77
N SER A 181 5.98 -4.93 -2.25
CA SER A 181 4.89 -5.92 -2.34
C SER A 181 4.54 -6.40 -3.75
N PRO A 182 4.55 -5.56 -4.82
CA PRO A 182 4.24 -6.04 -6.16
C PRO A 182 5.31 -7.01 -6.69
N SER A 183 6.57 -6.83 -6.30
CA SER A 183 7.69 -7.70 -6.72
C SER A 183 7.55 -9.10 -6.14
N VAL A 184 7.04 -9.21 -4.91
CA VAL A 184 6.76 -10.51 -4.28
C VAL A 184 5.62 -11.24 -5.00
N ALA A 185 4.60 -10.49 -5.46
CA ALA A 185 3.53 -11.06 -6.28
C ALA A 185 4.11 -11.74 -7.54
N LEU A 186 5.02 -11.06 -8.25
CA LEU A 186 5.69 -11.62 -9.43
C LEU A 186 6.53 -12.86 -9.12
N TRP A 187 7.28 -12.83 -8.02
CA TRP A 187 8.16 -13.94 -7.66
C TRP A 187 7.38 -15.25 -7.43
N VAL A 188 6.16 -15.14 -6.89
CA VAL A 188 5.24 -16.29 -6.76
C VAL A 188 4.71 -16.76 -8.12
N PHE A 189 4.60 -15.88 -9.12
CA PHE A 189 4.17 -16.23 -10.48
C PHE A 189 5.26 -16.84 -11.36
N GLU A 190 6.51 -16.41 -11.20
CA GLU A 190 7.63 -16.91 -12.02
C GLU A 190 8.18 -18.27 -11.54
N GLY A 191 7.80 -18.68 -10.32
CA GLY A 191 8.26 -19.93 -9.72
C GLY A 191 9.67 -19.80 -9.13
N ALA A 192 9.86 -20.34 -7.92
CA ALA A 192 11.20 -20.53 -7.40
C ALA A 192 11.99 -21.43 -8.37
N PRO A 193 13.26 -21.12 -8.70
CA PRO A 193 14.09 -22.09 -9.41
C PRO A 193 14.15 -23.36 -8.58
N VAL A 194 13.66 -24.47 -9.15
CA VAL A 194 13.83 -25.82 -8.61
C VAL A 194 15.28 -26.26 -8.84
#